data_AF-A0A2N1D1E5-F1
#
_entry.id   AF-A0A2N1D1E5-F1
#
_cell.length_a   1.000
_cell.length_b   1.000
_cell.length_c   1.000
_cell.angle_alpha   90.00
_cell.angle_beta   90.00
_cell.angle_gamma   90.00
#
_symmetry.space_group_name_H-M   'P 1'
#
loop_
_entity.id
_entity.type
_entity.pdbx_description
1 polymer ?
#
loop_
_entity_poly.entity_id
_entity_poly.type
_entity_poly.pdbx_seq_one_letter_code
_entity_poly.pdbx_strand_id
1 'polypeptide(L)' 'MNQKVDLIYADFNNRDSSGRLRLNTNGTLRNLKEKNIRLVRNMTLKVSDGDLIVEGIVDFSNTEDIWVIEIDSQDIKEVE' A
#
# COMPACT_ATOMS: atom_id res chain seq x y z
N MET A 1 22.27 7.65 1.30
CA MET A 1 21.83 6.38 1.91
C MET A 1 20.60 5.94 1.12
N ASN A 2 20.66 4.84 0.38
CA ASN A 2 19.48 4.33 -0.32
C ASN A 2 18.58 3.65 0.73
N GLN A 3 17.48 4.32 1.08
CA GLN A 3 16.48 3.75 1.97
C GLN A 3 15.75 2.64 1.20
N LYS A 4 15.86 1.41 1.69
CA LYS A 4 15.16 0.26 1.09
C LYS A 4 13.67 0.42 1.41
N VAL A 5 12.86 0.72 0.41
CA VAL A 5 11.41 0.76 0.54
C VAL A 5 10.88 -0.67 0.50
N ASP A 6 10.11 -1.06 1.52
CA ASP A 6 9.49 -2.38 1.56
C ASP A 6 8.37 -2.48 0.52
N LEU A 7 8.44 -3.53 -0.30
CA LEU A 7 7.38 -3.89 -1.26
C LEU A 7 6.39 -4.84 -0.60
N ILE A 8 5.11 -4.50 -0.53
CA ILE A 8 4.06 -5.41 -0.03
C ILE A 8 2.94 -5.59 -1.05
N TYR A 9 2.16 -6.65 -0.88
CA TYR A 9 0.96 -6.84 -1.69
C TYR A 9 -0.12 -5.82 -1.35
N ALA A 10 -0.76 -5.23 -2.37
CA ALA A 10 -2.04 -4.53 -2.26
C ALA A 10 -2.85 -4.72 -3.54
N ASP A 11 -4.15 -4.99 -3.39
CA ASP A 11 -5.07 -5.14 -4.52
C ASP A 11 -5.49 -3.77 -5.05
N PHE A 12 -5.16 -3.47 -6.32
CA PHE A 12 -5.46 -2.18 -6.96
C PHE A 12 -6.96 -1.94 -7.17
N ASN A 13 -7.80 -2.97 -7.05
CA ASN A 13 -9.26 -2.86 -7.08
C ASN A 13 -9.87 -2.61 -5.68
N ASN A 14 -9.10 -2.80 -4.61
CA ASN A 14 -9.56 -2.60 -3.23
C ASN A 14 -9.41 -1.13 -2.80
N ARG A 15 -10.05 -0.23 -3.54
CA ARG A 15 -10.01 1.22 -3.32
C ARG A 15 -11.18 1.71 -2.48
N ASP A 16 -10.91 2.70 -1.64
CA ASP A 16 -11.96 3.50 -1.02
C ASP A 16 -12.58 4.52 -1.99
N SER A 17 -13.61 5.23 -1.53
CA SER A 17 -14.30 6.25 -2.34
C SER A 17 -13.40 7.43 -2.75
N SER A 18 -12.26 7.60 -2.09
CA SER A 18 -11.26 8.62 -2.39
C SER A 18 -10.14 8.08 -3.29
N GLY A 19 -10.21 6.82 -3.72
CA GLY A 19 -9.24 6.18 -4.59
C GLY A 19 -8.01 5.60 -3.88
N ARG A 20 -7.96 5.64 -2.54
CA ARG A 20 -6.86 5.11 -1.72
C ARG A 20 -6.98 3.60 -1.60
N LEU A 21 -5.86 2.88 -1.61
CA LEU A 21 -5.88 1.42 -1.49
C LEU A 21 -6.01 1.01 -0.02
N ARG A 22 -6.94 0.11 0.29
CA ARG A 22 -7.09 -0.43 1.66
C ARG A 22 -6.05 -1.51 1.92
N LEU A 23 -5.34 -1.39 3.05
CA LEU A 23 -4.26 -2.30 3.44
C LEU A 23 -4.74 -3.45 4.34
N ASN A 24 -5.85 -4.11 3.97
CA ASN A 24 -6.52 -5.14 4.77
C ASN A 24 -6.68 -6.50 4.09
N THR A 25 -6.16 -6.69 2.87
CA THR A 25 -6.26 -7.99 2.21
C THR A 25 -5.40 -9.03 2.93
N ASN A 26 -5.72 -10.31 2.77
CA ASN A 26 -4.92 -11.40 3.33
C ASN A 26 -3.45 -11.35 2.86
N GLY A 27 -3.20 -11.00 1.60
CA GLY A 27 -1.85 -10.82 1.05
C GLY A 27 -1.11 -9.66 1.72
N THR A 28 -1.78 -8.54 1.93
CA THR A 28 -1.23 -7.37 2.62
C THR A 28 -0.88 -7.72 4.07
N LEU A 29 -1.83 -8.25 4.83
CA LEU A 29 -1.63 -8.61 6.24
C LEU A 29 -0.51 -9.66 6.43
N ARG A 30 -0.42 -10.62 5.51
CA ARG A 30 0.65 -11.61 5.49
C ARG A 30 2.02 -10.94 5.30
N ASN A 31 2.16 -10.05 4.33
CA ASN A 31 3.41 -9.34 4.10
C ASN A 31 3.81 -8.44 5.27
N LEU A 32 2.86 -7.70 5.85
CA LEU A 32 3.13 -6.87 7.03
C LEU A 32 3.69 -7.71 8.19
N LYS A 33 3.13 -8.90 8.42
CA LYS A 33 3.59 -9.84 9.44
C LYS A 33 4.96 -10.43 9.11
N GLU A 34 5.14 -10.97 7.90
CA GLU A 34 6.38 -11.63 7.47
C GLU A 34 7.57 -10.66 7.43
N LYS A 35 7.32 -9.40 7.09
CA LYS A 35 8.35 -8.35 7.03
C LYS A 35 8.47 -7.51 8.31
N ASN A 36 7.66 -7.81 9.33
CA ASN A 36 7.60 -7.08 10.60
C ASN A 36 7.38 -5.55 10.40
N ILE A 37 6.51 -5.19 9.45
CA ILE A 37 6.16 -3.80 9.15
C ILE A 37 5.03 -3.37 10.07
N ARG A 38 5.23 -2.26 10.77
CA ARG A 38 4.16 -1.56 11.50
C ARG A 38 3.77 -0.33 10.71
N LEU A 39 2.52 -0.28 10.28
CA LEU A 39 1.98 0.86 9.57
C LEU A 39 1.92 2.08 10.49
N VAL A 40 2.41 3.20 9.99
CA VAL A 40 2.35 4.51 10.64
C VAL A 40 2.03 5.56 9.57
N ARG A 41 1.33 6.63 9.96
CA ARG A 41 1.03 7.73 9.05
C ARG A 41 2.30 8.34 8.47
N ASN A 42 2.24 8.82 7.23
CA ASN A 42 3.34 9.41 6.47
C ASN A 42 4.51 8.44 6.18
N MET A 43 4.32 7.13 6.35
CA MET A 43 5.28 6.13 5.91
C MET A 43 5.16 5.94 4.40
N THR A 44 6.29 6.02 3.69
CA THR A 44 6.34 5.63 2.28
C THR A 44 6.40 4.10 2.16
N LEU A 45 5.52 3.52 1.35
CA LEU A 45 5.51 2.08 1.03
C LEU A 45 5.38 1.88 -0.47
N LYS A 46 6.02 0.81 -0.97
CA LYS A 46 5.80 0.33 -2.32
C LYS A 46 4.79 -0.81 -2.27
N VAL A 47 3.78 -0.78 -3.12
CA VAL A 47 2.73 -1.80 -3.17
C VAL A 47 2.56 -2.35 -4.58
N SER A 48 2.20 -3.64 -4.68
CA SER A 48 1.96 -4.32 -5.96
C SER A 48 0.86 -5.38 -5.83
N ASP A 49 0.07 -5.61 -6.88
CA ASP A 49 -0.83 -6.77 -6.97
C ASP A 49 -0.25 -7.95 -7.77
N GLY A 50 0.96 -7.78 -8.33
CA GLY A 50 1.63 -8.72 -9.22
C GLY A 50 1.72 -8.22 -10.66
N ASP A 51 0.73 -7.43 -11.10
CA ASP A 51 0.68 -6.86 -12.46
C ASP A 51 1.02 -5.36 -12.44
N LEU A 52 0.61 -4.65 -11.39
CA LEU A 52 0.83 -3.23 -11.18
C LEU A 52 1.68 -2.98 -9.94
N ILE A 53 2.43 -1.88 -9.95
CA ILE A 53 3.26 -1.44 -8.84
C ILE A 53 3.27 0.08 -8.71
N VAL A 54 3.21 0.57 -7.48
CA VAL A 54 3.23 2.02 -7.19
C VAL A 54 3.85 2.27 -5.82
N GLU A 55 4.44 3.45 -5.65
CA GLU A 55 4.85 3.96 -4.34
C GLU A 55 3.79 4.94 -3.82
N GLY A 56 3.51 4.88 -2.54
CA GLY A 56 2.49 5.74 -1.93
C GLY A 56 2.76 6.04 -0.46
N ILE A 57 1.90 6.87 0.11
CA ILE A 57 2.00 7.33 1.50
C ILE A 57 0.91 6.67 2.33
N VAL A 58 1.32 6.00 3.41
CA VAL A 58 0.39 5.36 4.36
C VAL A 58 -0.37 6.42 5.15
N ASP A 59 -1.68 6.24 5.25
CA ASP A 59 -2.56 6.98 6.13
C ASP A 59 -3.56 6.04 6.83
N PHE A 60 -4.28 6.56 7.82
CA PHE A 60 -5.35 5.86 8.52
C PHE A 60 -6.68 6.55 8.26
N SER A 61 -7.58 5.84 7.58
CA SER A 61 -8.94 6.27 7.31
C SER A 61 -9.77 6.17 8.59
N ASN A 62 -10.04 7.31 9.24
CA ASN A 62 -10.89 7.34 10.44
C ASN A 62 -12.36 6.98 10.12
N THR A 63 -12.79 7.12 8.87
CA THR A 63 -14.17 6.81 8.44
C THR A 63 -14.42 5.30 8.38
N GLU A 64 -13.43 4.54 7.91
CA GLU A 64 -13.53 3.08 7.74
C GLU A 64 -12.77 2.31 8.83
N ASP A 65 -12.10 3.01 9.76
CA ASP A 65 -11.25 2.46 10.82
C ASP A 65 -10.17 1.50 10.29
N ILE A 66 -9.47 1.93 9.23
CA ILE A 66 -8.55 1.07 8.47
C ILE A 66 -7.33 1.83 7.95
N TRP A 67 -6.20 1.11 7.83
CA TRP A 67 -5.03 1.61 7.14
C TRP A 67 -5.24 1.62 5.63
N VAL A 68 -4.83 2.72 5.01
CA VAL A 68 -4.89 2.94 3.57
C VAL A 68 -3.54 3.45 3.07
N ILE A 69 -3.33 3.40 1.76
CA ILE A 69 -2.21 4.06 1.10
C ILE A 69 -2.74 5.01 0.02
N GLU A 70 -2.30 6.27 0.10
CA GLU A 70 -2.53 7.30 -0.90
C GLU A 70 -1.52 7.12 -2.02
N ILE A 71 -2.01 7.05 -3.25
CA ILE A 71 -1.20 6.78 -4.45
C ILE A 71 -1.55 7.79 -5.54
N ASP A 72 -0.56 8.18 -6.34
CA ASP A 72 -0.81 8.88 -7.59
C ASP A 72 -1.04 7.85 -8.70
N SER A 73 -2.20 7.93 -9.36
CA SER A 73 -2.53 7.06 -10.48
C SER A 73 -1.58 7.22 -11.66
N GLN A 74 -0.92 8.37 -11.81
CA GLN A 74 0.08 8.61 -12.86
C GLN A 74 1.41 7.90 -12.59
N ASP A 75 1.67 7.51 -11.34
CA ASP A 75 2.89 6.81 -10.92
C ASP A 75 2.76 5.28 -10.96
N ILE A 76 1.58 4.76 -11.29
CA ILE A 76 1.34 3.32 -11.44
C ILE A 76 2.10 2.80 -12.65
N LYS A 77 2.82 1.69 -12.46
CA LYS A 77 3.62 1.03 -13.49
C LYS A 77 3.20 -0.44 -13.59
N GLU A 78 3.27 -1.00 -14.79
CA GLU A 78 3.21 -2.45 -14.96
C GLU A 78 4.50 -3.09 -14.44
N VAL A 79 4.38 -4.30 -13.88
CA VAL A 79 5.51 -5.13 -13.49
C VAL A 79 5.97 -5.90 -14.74
N GLU A 80 7.23 -5.70 -15.17
CA GLU A 80 7.87 -6.42 -16.28
C GLU A 80 8.11 -7.92 -15.98
#